data_AF-T0Z7N0-F1
#
_entry.id   AF-T0Z7N0-F1
#
_cell.length_a   1.000
_cell.length_b   1.000
_cell.length_c   1.000
_cell.angle_alpha   90.00
_cell.angle_beta   90.00
_cell.angle_gamma   90.00
#
_symmetry.space_group_name_H-M   'P 1'
#
loop_
_entity.id
_entity.type
_entity.pdbx_description
1 polymer ?
#
loop_
_entity_poly.entity_id
_entity_poly.type
_entity_poly.pdbx_seq_one_letter_code
_entity_poly.pdbx_strand_id
1 'polypeptide(L)'
;MIKVLGQRSGDKAWATISYGWETPEFYRGWAGTDLMDVEDLCRPTLDLLNPQSPHAEFFLSLFEEIIQDKTYVERLQRHYAMFRKPAKRR
;
A
#
# COMPACT_ATOMS: atom_id res chain seq x y z
N MET A 1 4.04 -0.99 0.56
CA MET A 1 3.63 -2.11 -0.31
C MET A 1 2.87 -3.14 0.52
N ILE A 2 1.75 -3.60 0.01
CA ILE A 2 0.87 -4.61 0.60
C ILE A 2 0.91 -5.83 -0.31
N LYS A 3 1.16 -7.02 0.24
CA LYS A 3 1.18 -8.28 -0.50
C LYS A 3 -0.03 -9.13 -0.14
N VAL A 4 -0.79 -9.55 -1.14
CA VAL A 4 -1.86 -10.53 -0.97
C VAL A 4 -1.28 -11.93 -1.18
N LEU A 5 -1.36 -12.77 -0.16
CA LEU A 5 -0.80 -14.12 -0.18
C LEU A 5 -1.93 -15.16 -0.11
N GLY A 6 -1.84 -16.20 -0.92
CA GLY A 6 -2.74 -17.34 -0.81
C GLY A 6 -2.34 -18.23 0.37
N GLN A 7 -3.31 -18.66 1.18
CA GLN A 7 -3.08 -19.48 2.37
C GLN A 7 -2.29 -20.79 2.09
N ARG A 8 -2.32 -21.29 0.85
CA ARG A 8 -1.59 -22.49 0.41
C ARG A 8 -0.53 -22.21 -0.66
N SER A 9 -0.29 -20.95 -1.01
CA SER A 9 0.57 -20.57 -2.15
C SER A 9 2.02 -20.28 -1.76
N GLY A 10 2.38 -20.47 -0.49
CA GLY A 10 3.69 -20.07 0.04
C GLY A 10 3.92 -18.57 -0.13
N ASP A 11 5.13 -18.19 -0.53
CA ASP A 11 5.54 -16.79 -0.70
C ASP A 11 5.09 -16.16 -2.04
N LYS A 12 4.34 -16.89 -2.85
CA LYS A 12 3.84 -16.36 -4.13
C LYS A 12 2.73 -15.36 -3.87
N ALA A 13 3.01 -14.08 -4.14
CA ALA A 13 2.01 -13.03 -4.10
C ALA A 13 0.97 -13.19 -5.23
N TRP A 14 -0.30 -13.03 -4.87
CA TRP A 14 -1.42 -13.00 -5.80
C TRP A 14 -1.65 -11.57 -6.31
N ALA A 15 -1.36 -10.58 -5.47
CA ALA A 15 -1.29 -9.17 -5.84
C ALA A 15 -0.23 -8.46 -5.01
N THR A 16 0.45 -7.48 -5.61
CA THR A 16 1.26 -6.50 -4.89
C THR A 16 0.66 -5.12 -5.11
N ILE A 17 0.23 -4.48 -4.03
CA ILE A 17 -0.50 -3.20 -4.05
C ILE A 17 0.34 -2.12 -3.39
N SER A 18 0.50 -1.01 -4.08
CA SER A 18 1.01 0.26 -3.55
C SER A 18 -0.16 1.09 -3.05
N TYR A 19 -0.05 1.67 -1.86
CA TYR A 19 -1.10 2.48 -1.27
C TYR A 19 -0.48 3.57 -0.38
N GLY A 20 -0.70 4.83 -0.76
CA GLY A 20 -0.40 5.98 0.08
C GLY A 20 -1.62 6.41 0.88
N TRP A 21 -1.49 6.50 2.20
CA TRP A 21 -2.56 6.89 3.13
C TRP A 21 -2.40 8.31 3.68
N GLU A 22 -1.31 9.00 3.32
CA GLU A 22 -1.08 10.39 3.75
C GLU A 22 -1.88 11.35 2.86
N THR A 23 -1.94 12.62 3.27
CA THR A 23 -2.65 13.63 2.48
C THR A 23 -1.85 14.02 1.24
N PRO A 24 -2.51 14.55 0.19
CA PRO A 24 -1.80 15.08 -0.97
C PRO A 24 -0.77 16.15 -0.60
N GLU A 25 -1.00 16.97 0.42
CA GLU A 25 -0.05 17.98 0.90
C GLU A 25 1.25 17.35 1.41
N PHE A 26 1.14 16.23 2.13
CA PHE A 26 2.30 15.47 2.58
C PHE A 26 3.11 14.99 1.38
N TYR A 27 2.45 14.39 0.39
CA TYR A 27 3.12 13.85 -0.78
C TYR A 27 3.69 14.92 -1.70
N ARG A 28 3.07 16.10 -1.82
CA ARG A 28 3.65 17.26 -2.50
C ARG A 28 5.00 17.66 -1.90
N GLY A 29 5.10 17.66 -0.56
CA GLY A 29 6.36 17.94 0.13
C GLY A 29 7.38 16.80 0.03
N TRP A 30 6.92 15.56 -0.05
CA TRP A 30 7.78 14.36 -0.09
C TRP A 30 8.32 14.03 -1.49
N ALA A 31 7.46 14.09 -2.52
CA ALA A 31 7.79 13.70 -3.90
C ALA A 31 8.66 14.72 -4.62
N GLY A 32 8.75 15.95 -4.10
CA GLY A 32 9.31 17.08 -4.84
C GLY A 32 8.33 17.60 -5.89
N THR A 33 8.42 18.88 -6.21
CA THR A 33 7.53 19.55 -7.15
C THR A 33 7.73 18.98 -8.57
N ASP A 34 6.66 18.47 -9.18
CA ASP A 34 6.45 18.19 -10.62
C ASP A 34 6.53 16.74 -11.16
N LEU A 35 6.82 15.71 -10.37
CA LEU A 35 7.08 14.37 -10.98
C LEU A 35 5.93 13.35 -10.91
N MET A 36 4.81 13.64 -10.24
CA MET A 36 3.69 12.69 -10.14
C MET A 36 2.36 13.38 -9.87
N ASP A 37 1.28 12.83 -10.44
CA ASP A 37 -0.07 13.12 -9.97
C ASP A 37 -0.16 12.63 -8.51
N VAL A 38 -0.36 13.56 -7.60
CA VAL A 38 -0.25 13.31 -6.16
C VAL A 38 -1.49 12.58 -5.66
N GLU A 39 -2.61 12.77 -6.34
CA GLU A 39 -3.86 12.11 -6.13
C GLU A 39 -3.71 10.60 -6.44
N ASP A 40 -2.92 10.24 -7.46
CA ASP A 40 -2.62 8.84 -7.77
C ASP A 40 -1.78 8.15 -6.67
N LEU A 41 -0.90 8.89 -5.98
CA LEU A 41 -0.15 8.36 -4.83
C LEU A 41 -1.05 8.02 -3.64
N CYS A 42 -2.16 8.76 -3.49
CA CYS A 42 -3.13 8.56 -2.41
C CYS A 42 -4.12 7.41 -2.70
N ARG A 43 -4.07 6.84 -3.90
CA ARG A 43 -4.93 5.73 -4.32
C ARG A 43 -4.18 4.41 -4.26
N PRO A 44 -4.88 3.30 -3.95
CA PRO A 44 -4.28 1.99 -4.11
C PRO A 44 -4.08 1.71 -5.60
N THR A 45 -2.93 1.16 -5.96
CA THR A 45 -2.57 0.79 -7.34
C THR A 45 -1.80 -0.53 -7.35
N LEU A 46 -1.88 -1.28 -8.46
CA LEU A 46 -1.01 -2.44 -8.64
C LEU A 46 0.43 -1.97 -8.84
N ASP A 47 1.34 -2.53 -8.07
CA ASP A 47 2.77 -2.30 -8.27
C ASP A 47 3.26 -3.15 -9.46
N LEU A 48 3.38 -2.50 -10.62
CA LEU A 48 3.79 -3.13 -11.88
C LEU A 48 5.22 -3.66 -11.86
N LEU A 49 6.06 -3.24 -10.90
CA LEU A 49 7.43 -3.74 -10.75
C LEU A 49 7.49 -5.07 -9.98
N ASN A 50 6.36 -5.50 -9.41
CA ASN A 50 6.26 -6.73 -8.64
C ASN A 50 5.35 -7.76 -9.34
N PRO A 51 5.54 -9.07 -9.08
CA PRO A 51 4.70 -10.12 -9.65
C PRO A 51 3.22 -9.92 -9.32
N GLN A 52 2.38 -10.14 -10.33
CA GLN A 52 0.91 -10.11 -10.24
C GLN A 52 0.33 -11.44 -10.72
N SER A 53 -0.79 -11.86 -10.14
CA SER A 53 -1.57 -12.98 -10.67
C SER A 53 -2.68 -12.49 -11.62
N PRO A 54 -3.33 -13.39 -12.37
CA PRO A 54 -4.53 -13.05 -13.15
C PRO A 54 -5.69 -12.49 -12.32
N HIS A 55 -5.65 -12.63 -10.99
CA HIS A 55 -6.66 -12.13 -10.07
C HIS A 55 -6.27 -10.81 -9.40
N ALA A 56 -5.15 -10.18 -9.80
CA ALA A 56 -4.64 -8.99 -9.13
C ALA A 56 -5.65 -7.83 -9.11
N GLU A 57 -6.34 -7.58 -10.22
CA GLU A 57 -7.39 -6.55 -10.31
C GLU A 57 -8.54 -6.79 -9.33
N PHE A 58 -8.97 -8.06 -9.16
CA PHE A 58 -10.00 -8.40 -8.18
C PHE A 58 -9.56 -8.05 -6.75
N PHE A 59 -8.30 -8.31 -6.40
CA PHE A 59 -7.78 -7.94 -5.09
C PHE A 59 -7.59 -6.43 -4.92
N LEU A 60 -7.25 -5.71 -5.99
CA LEU A 60 -7.20 -4.26 -5.94
C LEU A 60 -8.59 -3.69 -5.63
N SER A 61 -9.63 -4.11 -6.34
CA SER A 61 -11.01 -3.66 -6.08
C SER A 61 -11.48 -4.02 -4.67
N LEU A 62 -11.20 -5.24 -4.19
CA LEU A 62 -11.51 -5.62 -2.82
C LEU A 62 -10.76 -4.75 -1.80
N PHE A 63 -9.50 -4.42 -2.09
CA PHE A 63 -8.71 -3.56 -1.22
C PHE A 63 -9.26 -2.12 -1.18
N GLU A 64 -9.71 -1.58 -2.31
CA GLU A 64 -10.40 -0.28 -2.41
C GLU A 64 -11.65 -0.20 -1.52
N GLU A 65 -12.43 -1.29 -1.43
CA GLU A 65 -13.58 -1.39 -0.53
C GLU A 65 -13.16 -1.43 0.94
N ILE A 66 -12.12 -2.21 1.27
CA ILE A 66 -11.64 -2.37 2.65
C ILE A 66 -11.10 -1.05 3.22
N ILE A 67 -10.36 -0.26 2.43
CA ILE A 67 -9.78 1.00 2.91
C ILE A 67 -10.83 2.11 3.15
N GLN A 68 -12.10 1.90 2.79
CA GLN A 68 -13.19 2.79 3.19
C GLN A 68 -13.44 2.74 4.71
N ASP A 69 -13.05 1.64 5.38
CA ASP A 69 -13.05 1.56 6.84
C ASP A 69 -11.82 2.26 7.42
N LYS A 70 -12.05 3.43 8.02
CA LYS A 70 -11.01 4.23 8.69
C LYS A 70 -10.30 3.45 9.78
N THR A 71 -10.99 2.56 10.50
CA THR A 71 -10.39 1.71 11.55
C THR A 71 -9.35 0.76 10.96
N TYR A 72 -9.61 0.23 9.75
CA TYR A 72 -8.67 -0.60 9.02
C TYR A 72 -7.43 0.18 8.60
N VAL A 73 -7.62 1.38 8.05
CA VAL A 73 -6.50 2.26 7.64
C VAL A 73 -5.63 2.64 8.84
N GLU A 74 -6.23 3.02 9.97
CA GLU A 74 -5.51 3.31 11.21
C GLU A 74 -4.73 2.09 11.73
N ARG A 75 -5.26 0.88 11.55
CA ARG A 75 -4.55 -0.35 11.89
C ARG A 75 -3.33 -0.55 10.99
N LEU A 76 -3.46 -0.32 9.68
CA LEU A 76 -2.33 -0.37 8.74
C LEU A 76 -1.23 0.64 9.12
N GLN A 77 -1.60 1.88 9.40
CA GLN A 77 -0.66 2.93 9.80
C GLN A 77 0.07 2.57 11.09
N ARG A 78 -0.64 2.06 12.11
CA ARG A 78 -0.02 1.56 13.35
C ARG A 78 0.97 0.44 13.07
N HIS A 79 0.59 -0.52 12.22
CA HIS A 79 1.47 -1.62 11.83
C HIS A 79 2.74 -1.08 11.15
N TYR A 80 2.59 -0.22 10.15
CA TYR A 80 3.72 0.40 9.48
C TYR A 80 4.63 1.18 10.46
N ALA A 81 4.06 1.95 11.38
CA ALA A 81 4.82 2.69 12.39
C ALA A 81 5.64 1.78 13.32
N MET A 82 5.18 0.57 13.63
CA MET A 82 5.95 -0.39 14.42
C MET A 82 7.24 -0.83 13.70
N PHE A 83 7.20 -0.96 12.37
CA PHE A 83 8.36 -1.39 11.57
C PHE A 83 9.19 -0.22 11.02
N ARG A 84 8.61 0.98 10.89
CA ARG A 84 9.34 2.19 10.48
C ARG A 84 10.23 2.74 11.59
N LYS A 85 9.88 2.52 12.87
CA LYS A 85 10.72 2.94 13.99
C LYS A 85 12.10 2.29 13.84
N PRO A 86 13.20 3.07 13.81
CA PRO A 86 14.53 2.47 13.83
C PRO A 86 14.63 1.64 15.11
N ALA A 87 15.02 0.38 14.99
CA ALA A 87 15.46 -0.38 16.14
C ALA A 87 16.54 0.47 16.82
N LYS A 88 16.26 1.03 18.00
CA LYS A 88 17.31 1.63 18.83
C LYS A 88 18.32 0.50 19.06
N ARG A 89 19.45 0.55 18.35
CA ARG A 89 20.62 -0.26 18.68
C ARG A 89 20.95 0.08 20.14
N ARG A 90 20.74 -0.88 21.02
CA ARG A 90 21.27 -0.87 22.39
C ARG A 90 22.70 -1.36 22.35
#